data_AF-A0A966RK22-F1
#
_entry.id   AF-A0A966RK22-F1
#
_cell.length_a   1.000
_cell.length_b   1.000
_cell.length_c   1.000
_cell.angle_alpha   90.00
_cell.angle_beta   90.00
_cell.angle_gamma   90.00
#
_symmetry.space_group_name_H-M   'P 1'
#
loop_
_entity.id
_entity.type
_entity.pdbx_description
1 polymer ?
#
loop_
_entity_poly.entity_id
_entity_poly.type
_entity_poly.pdbx_seq_one_letter_code
_entity_poly.pdbx_strand_id
1 'polypeptide(L)'
;MLHTLDAMDALIAGVNASNDLGLNEEQLDVYMKLINKDFTKLLLMGEAGAGKTYVLTQALAELHRQGAKVLLCAPTHLARITLLNKMPEDVRPYIETRTVASLLGRFGFNTGDGGVAFSKPKADRLGGYEVIALDECSMIGKGEY
;
A
#
# COMPACT_ATOMS: atom_id res chain seq x y z
N MET A 1 -15.81 14.52 12.82
CA MET A 1 -15.33 15.77 12.17
C MET A 1 -14.31 15.32 11.14
N LEU A 2 -14.74 15.06 9.89
CA LEU A 2 -13.81 14.75 8.80
C LEU A 2 -13.16 16.07 8.41
N HIS A 3 -11.87 16.23 8.71
CA HIS A 3 -11.06 17.24 8.02
C HIS A 3 -10.86 16.73 6.59
N THR A 4 -11.71 17.18 5.67
CA THR A 4 -11.26 17.33 4.28
C THR A 4 -10.00 18.17 4.32
N LEU A 5 -8.88 17.67 3.78
CA LEU A 5 -7.75 18.55 3.48
C LEU A 5 -8.30 19.73 2.68
N ASP A 6 -7.98 20.94 3.10
CA ASP A 6 -8.25 22.09 2.25
C ASP A 6 -7.43 21.91 0.96
N ALA A 7 -7.93 22.38 -0.18
CA ALA A 7 -7.21 22.28 -1.45
C ALA A 7 -5.80 22.90 -1.34
N MET A 8 -5.64 23.87 -0.45
CA MET A 8 -4.36 24.48 -0.09
C MET A 8 -3.40 23.49 0.61
N ASP A 9 -3.89 22.65 1.54
CA ASP A 9 -3.07 21.67 2.25
C ASP A 9 -2.55 20.59 1.31
N ALA A 10 -3.42 20.11 0.41
CA ALA A 10 -3.05 19.16 -0.62
C ALA A 10 -1.99 19.75 -1.57
N LEU A 11 -2.16 21.02 -1.99
CA LEU A 11 -1.21 21.72 -2.84
C LEU A 11 0.15 21.89 -2.14
N ILE A 12 0.16 22.29 -0.87
CA ILE A 12 1.38 22.42 -0.06
C ILE A 12 2.08 21.06 0.08
N ALA A 13 1.33 19.99 0.35
CA ALA A 13 1.88 18.63 0.41
C ALA A 13 2.50 18.21 -0.93
N GLY A 14 1.86 18.55 -2.05
CA GLY A 14 2.39 18.29 -3.39
C GLY A 14 3.67 19.07 -3.71
N VAL A 15 3.71 20.36 -3.37
CA VAL A 15 4.89 21.22 -3.58
C VAL A 15 6.06 20.75 -2.71
N ASN A 16 5.81 20.46 -1.43
CA ASN A 16 6.83 19.93 -0.52
C ASN A 16 7.33 18.56 -1.00
N ALA A 17 6.42 17.67 -1.43
CA ALA A 17 6.81 16.37 -1.99
C ALA A 17 7.70 16.52 -3.22
N SER A 18 7.39 17.43 -4.15
CA SER A 18 8.23 17.68 -5.32
C SER A 18 9.63 18.16 -4.93
N ASN A 19 9.74 19.06 -3.94
CA ASN A 19 11.01 19.66 -3.53
C ASN A 19 11.85 18.72 -2.66
N ASP A 20 11.22 18.03 -1.71
CA ASP A 20 11.90 17.26 -0.68
C ASP A 20 12.16 15.80 -1.10
N LEU A 21 11.27 15.23 -1.92
CA LEU A 21 11.32 13.82 -2.31
C LEU A 21 11.90 13.60 -3.71
N GLY A 22 12.08 14.66 -4.50
CA GLY A 22 12.62 14.60 -5.85
C GLY A 22 11.78 13.78 -6.82
N LEU A 23 10.45 13.80 -6.67
CA LEU A 23 9.53 13.09 -7.56
C LEU A 23 9.53 13.74 -8.94
N ASN A 24 9.57 12.91 -9.99
CA ASN A 24 9.30 13.38 -11.35
C ASN A 24 7.79 13.66 -11.56
N GLU A 25 7.42 14.22 -12.70
CA GLU A 25 6.03 14.61 -12.99
C GLU A 25 5.03 13.44 -12.86
N GLU A 26 5.36 12.25 -13.38
CA GLU A 26 4.49 11.07 -13.32
C GLU A 26 4.33 10.55 -11.88
N GLN A 27 5.43 10.53 -11.13
CA GLN A 27 5.42 10.13 -9.72
C GLN A 27 4.65 11.16 -8.88
N LEU A 28 4.79 12.44 -9.16
CA LEU A 28 4.06 13.50 -8.47
C LEU A 28 2.55 13.39 -8.73
N ASP A 29 2.11 13.11 -9.95
CA ASP A 29 0.69 12.88 -10.26
C ASP A 29 0.11 11.69 -9.48
N VAL A 30 0.84 10.57 -9.43
CA VAL A 30 0.44 9.40 -8.63
C VAL A 30 0.40 9.72 -7.14
N TYR A 31 1.42 10.41 -6.63
CA TYR A 31 1.50 10.84 -5.24
C TYR A 31 0.28 11.69 -4.87
N MET A 32 -0.05 12.70 -5.70
CA MET A 32 -1.18 13.59 -5.49
C MET A 32 -2.53 12.85 -5.51
N LYS A 33 -2.72 11.94 -6.47
CA LYS A 33 -3.93 11.09 -6.50
C LYS A 33 -4.08 10.26 -5.23
N LEU A 34 -2.97 9.71 -4.72
CA LEU A 34 -2.97 8.89 -3.51
C LEU A 34 -3.31 9.72 -2.26
N ILE A 35 -2.62 10.83 -2.01
CA ILE A 35 -2.84 11.63 -0.79
C ILE A 35 -4.22 12.29 -0.76
N ASN A 36 -4.77 12.62 -1.92
CA ASN A 36 -6.12 13.16 -2.03
C ASN A 36 -7.21 12.08 -1.94
N LYS A 37 -6.83 10.80 -1.87
CA LYS A 37 -7.73 9.65 -1.92
C LYS A 37 -8.69 9.71 -3.13
N ASP A 38 -8.22 10.28 -4.25
CA ASP A 38 -8.99 10.42 -5.49
C ASP A 38 -8.93 9.13 -6.32
N PHE A 39 -9.42 8.05 -5.73
CA PHE A 39 -9.51 6.74 -6.36
C PHE A 39 -10.45 5.81 -5.58
N THR A 40 -11.07 4.89 -6.30
CA THR A 40 -11.67 3.69 -5.68
C THR A 40 -10.74 2.49 -5.79
N LYS A 41 -10.02 2.40 -6.92
CA LYS A 41 -8.94 1.46 -7.21
C LYS A 41 -7.93 2.18 -8.10
N LEU A 42 -6.65 1.98 -7.82
CA LEU A 42 -5.55 2.53 -8.62
C LEU A 42 -4.54 1.41 -8.89
N LEU A 43 -4.10 1.30 -10.16
CA LEU A 43 -3.03 0.40 -10.55
C LEU A 43 -1.81 1.23 -10.92
N LEU A 44 -0.73 1.09 -10.16
CA LEU A 44 0.55 1.73 -10.44
C LEU A 44 1.41 0.82 -11.33
N MET A 45 1.49 1.14 -12.62
CA MET A 45 2.33 0.45 -13.59
C MET A 45 3.56 1.27 -13.95
N GLY A 46 4.59 0.59 -14.43
CA GLY A 46 5.85 1.21 -14.84
C GLY A 46 6.95 0.17 -14.91
N GLU A 47 8.00 0.48 -15.67
CA GLU A 47 9.13 -0.44 -15.84
C GLU A 47 9.90 -0.66 -14.53
N ALA A 48 10.76 -1.68 -14.52
CA ALA A 48 11.70 -1.88 -13.42
C ALA A 48 12.58 -0.63 -13.26
N GLY A 49 12.78 -0.18 -12.02
CA GLY A 49 13.56 1.04 -11.74
C GLY A 49 12.77 2.35 -11.84
N ALA A 50 11.51 2.37 -12.30
CA ALA A 50 10.70 3.59 -12.41
C ALA A 50 10.30 4.27 -11.06
N GLY A 51 10.80 3.77 -9.92
CA GLY A 51 10.51 4.35 -8.61
C GLY A 51 9.10 4.07 -8.04
N LYS A 52 8.36 3.10 -8.60
CA LYS A 52 6.99 2.75 -8.15
C LYS A 52 6.88 2.51 -6.65
N THR A 53 7.76 1.66 -6.11
CA THR A 53 7.76 1.37 -4.67
C THR A 53 8.09 2.61 -3.85
N TYR A 54 8.97 3.49 -4.36
CA TYR A 54 9.35 4.72 -3.66
C TYR A 54 8.17 5.68 -3.57
N VAL A 55 7.52 6.02 -4.68
CA VAL A 55 6.35 6.91 -4.66
C VAL A 55 5.22 6.34 -3.81
N LEU A 56 5.00 5.02 -3.86
CA LEU A 56 4.00 4.34 -3.04
C LEU A 56 4.31 4.47 -1.54
N THR A 57 5.54 4.22 -1.10
CA THR A 57 5.88 4.34 0.34
C THR A 57 5.81 5.78 0.82
N GLN A 58 6.22 6.75 0.01
CA GLN A 58 6.10 8.18 0.38
C GLN A 58 4.64 8.61 0.51
N ALA A 59 3.78 8.26 -0.45
CA ALA A 59 2.37 8.62 -0.41
C ALA A 59 1.63 7.97 0.78
N LEU A 60 1.93 6.72 1.10
CA LEU A 60 1.35 6.03 2.25
C LEU A 60 1.82 6.60 3.59
N ALA A 61 3.09 7.01 3.67
CA ALA A 61 3.63 7.70 4.83
C ALA A 61 2.89 9.02 5.06
N GLU A 62 2.65 9.78 4.00
CA GLU A 62 1.90 11.03 4.07
C GLU A 62 0.44 10.81 4.47
N LEU A 63 -0.25 9.83 3.87
CA LEU A 63 -1.60 9.44 4.27
C LEU A 63 -1.68 9.08 5.76
N HIS A 64 -0.70 8.35 6.28
CA HIS A 64 -0.62 8.06 7.71
C HIS A 64 -0.45 9.33 8.55
N ARG A 65 0.41 10.28 8.14
CA ARG A 65 0.56 11.58 8.83
C ARG A 65 -0.74 12.39 8.83
N GLN A 66 -1.56 12.26 7.79
CA GLN A 66 -2.90 12.82 7.72
C GLN A 66 -3.94 12.06 8.56
N GLY A 67 -3.53 11.03 9.30
CA GLY A 67 -4.38 10.22 10.17
C GLY A 67 -5.13 9.10 9.46
N ALA A 68 -4.84 8.83 8.18
CA ALA A 68 -5.48 7.75 7.44
C ALA A 68 -5.00 6.38 7.94
N LYS A 69 -5.93 5.44 8.10
CA LYS A 69 -5.59 4.04 8.41
C LYS A 69 -5.11 3.32 7.15
N VAL A 70 -3.80 3.17 7.01
CA VAL A 70 -3.16 2.53 5.86
C VAL A 70 -2.72 1.10 6.18
N LEU A 71 -2.89 0.19 5.21
CA LEU A 71 -2.34 -1.16 5.25
C LEU A 71 -1.42 -1.38 4.05
N LEU A 72 -0.22 -1.88 4.33
CA LEU A 72 0.76 -2.20 3.30
C LEU A 72 0.90 -3.72 3.14
N CYS A 73 0.66 -4.22 1.92
CA CYS A 73 0.70 -5.64 1.60
C CYS A 73 1.76 -5.95 0.56
N ALA A 74 2.32 -7.14 0.68
CA ALA A 74 3.20 -7.73 -0.32
C ALA A 74 2.92 -9.23 -0.46
N PRO A 75 3.29 -9.87 -1.58
CA PRO A 75 3.03 -11.31 -1.80
C PRO A 75 3.81 -12.20 -0.84
N THR A 76 5.04 -11.84 -0.47
CA THR A 76 5.93 -12.66 0.35
C THR A 76 6.38 -11.95 1.63
N HIS A 77 6.87 -12.73 2.61
CA HIS A 77 7.46 -12.20 3.84
C HIS A 77 8.66 -11.29 3.57
N LEU A 78 9.54 -11.67 2.62
CA LEU A 78 10.71 -10.88 2.28
C LEU A 78 10.31 -9.57 1.59
N ALA A 79 9.42 -9.63 0.59
CA ALA A 79 8.93 -8.43 -0.08
C ALA A 79 8.27 -7.46 0.91
N ARG A 80 7.48 -7.98 1.86
CA ARG A 80 6.88 -7.18 2.94
C ARG A 80 7.94 -6.45 3.78
N ILE A 81 9.00 -7.16 4.21
CA ILE A 81 10.06 -6.56 5.03
C ILE A 81 10.83 -5.50 4.22
N THR A 82 11.19 -5.80 2.97
CA THR A 82 11.86 -4.85 2.08
C THR A 82 11.02 -3.59 1.86
N LEU A 83 9.72 -3.76 1.68
CA LEU A 83 8.77 -2.67 1.49
C LEU A 83 8.62 -1.81 2.75
N LEU A 84 8.52 -2.43 3.93
CA LEU A 84 8.51 -1.71 5.21
C LEU A 84 9.81 -0.92 5.43
N ASN A 85 10.97 -1.48 5.09
CA ASN A 85 12.25 -0.80 5.23
C ASN A 85 12.39 0.42 4.29
N LYS A 86 11.59 0.51 3.22
CA LYS A 86 11.51 1.68 2.34
C LYS A 86 10.58 2.78 2.87
N MET A 87 9.86 2.54 3.96
CA MET A 87 9.07 3.59 4.62
C MET A 87 9.99 4.58 5.35
N PRO A 88 9.64 5.88 5.39
CA PRO A 88 10.31 6.88 6.22
C PRO A 88 10.39 6.45 7.69
N GLU A 89 11.50 6.75 8.37
CA GLU A 89 11.79 6.27 9.73
C GLU A 89 10.81 6.76 10.79
N ASP A 90 10.29 7.98 10.61
CA ASP A 90 9.29 8.59 11.49
C ASP A 90 7.95 7.85 11.45
N VAL A 91 7.63 7.18 10.34
CA VAL A 91 6.34 6.51 10.14
C VAL A 91 6.46 4.98 10.22
N ARG A 92 7.61 4.42 9.83
CA ARG A 92 7.86 2.97 9.72
C ARG A 92 7.40 2.14 10.94
N PRO A 93 7.60 2.55 12.21
CA PRO A 93 7.16 1.75 13.36
C PRO A 93 5.64 1.64 13.52
N TYR A 94 4.89 2.54 12.88
CA TYR A 94 3.44 2.67 13.04
C TYR A 94 2.65 2.08 11.86
N ILE A 95 3.32 1.82 10.73
CA ILE A 95 2.67 1.24 9.55
C ILE A 95 2.42 -0.25 9.75
N GLU A 96 1.15 -0.65 9.65
CA GLU A 96 0.80 -2.06 9.63
C GLU A 96 1.16 -2.70 8.27
N THR A 97 1.78 -3.89 8.34
CA THR A 97 2.13 -4.66 7.14
C THR A 97 1.62 -6.10 7.23
N ARG A 98 1.21 -6.65 6.08
CA ARG A 98 0.74 -8.04 5.98
C ARG A 98 1.23 -8.70 4.69
N THR A 99 1.25 -10.02 4.66
CA THR A 99 1.31 -10.73 3.38
C THR A 99 -0.10 -10.83 2.79
N VAL A 100 -0.23 -10.88 1.46
CA VAL A 100 -1.54 -11.06 0.79
C VAL A 100 -2.27 -12.29 1.34
N ALA A 101 -1.56 -13.41 1.50
CA ALA A 101 -2.12 -14.65 2.06
C ALA A 101 -2.69 -14.46 3.49
N SER A 102 -1.97 -13.72 4.34
CA SER A 102 -2.42 -13.43 5.71
C SER A 102 -3.64 -12.51 5.74
N LEU A 103 -3.70 -11.53 4.84
CA LEU A 103 -4.84 -10.61 4.72
C LEU A 103 -6.10 -11.37 4.31
N LEU A 104 -5.99 -12.21 3.28
CA LEU A 104 -7.10 -12.97 2.72
C LEU A 104 -7.53 -14.18 3.59
N GLY A 105 -6.90 -14.39 4.75
CA GLY A 105 -7.26 -15.47 5.67
C GLY A 105 -7.06 -16.87 5.07
N ARG A 106 -6.18 -16.99 4.07
CA ARG A 106 -5.82 -18.24 3.43
C ARG A 106 -4.86 -19.00 4.34
N PHE A 107 -5.41 -19.75 5.29
CA PHE A 107 -4.64 -20.76 6.01
C PHE A 107 -4.51 -21.97 5.10
N GLY A 108 -3.28 -22.27 4.68
CA GLY A 108 -2.97 -23.51 4.01
C GLY A 108 -3.14 -24.66 5.00
N PHE A 109 -3.98 -25.64 4.68
CA PHE A 109 -4.02 -26.92 5.37
C PHE A 109 -3.56 -28.01 4.43
N ASN A 110 -2.77 -28.95 4.95
CA ASN A 110 -2.34 -30.11 4.19
C ASN A 110 -3.55 -31.00 3.93
N THR A 111 -3.78 -31.37 2.67
CA THR A 111 -4.91 -32.23 2.28
C THR A 111 -4.65 -33.72 2.54
N GLY A 112 -3.56 -34.09 3.20
CA GLY A 112 -3.15 -35.49 3.42
C GLY A 112 -2.42 -36.11 2.22
N ASP A 113 -2.64 -35.60 1.01
CA ASP A 113 -2.11 -36.12 -0.26
C ASP A 113 -0.85 -35.39 -0.74
N GLY A 114 -0.19 -34.63 0.14
CA GLY A 114 0.91 -33.72 -0.22
C GLY A 114 0.47 -32.40 -0.87
N GLY A 115 -0.83 -32.19 -1.06
CA GLY A 115 -1.42 -30.93 -1.52
C GLY A 115 -1.65 -29.92 -0.39
N VAL A 116 -1.64 -28.64 -0.74
CA VAL A 116 -2.00 -27.53 0.16
C VAL A 116 -3.29 -26.89 -0.35
N ALA A 117 -4.33 -26.86 0.49
CA ALA A 117 -5.60 -26.19 0.21
C ALA A 117 -5.79 -24.97 1.13
N PHE A 118 -6.49 -23.93 0.65
CA PHE A 118 -6.70 -22.69 1.40
C PHE A 118 -8.17 -22.53 1.85
N SER A 119 -8.38 -22.15 3.11
CA SER A 119 -9.73 -21.87 3.64
C SER A 119 -10.28 -20.51 3.17
N LYS A 120 -11.61 -20.39 3.05
CA LYS A 120 -12.29 -19.09 2.87
C LYS A 120 -12.17 -18.21 4.13
N PRO A 121 -11.95 -16.89 3.99
CA PRO A 121 -11.86 -15.97 5.13
C PRO A 121 -13.16 -15.90 5.95
N LYS A 122 -13.02 -15.90 7.29
CA LYS A 122 -14.14 -15.92 8.26
C LYS A 122 -14.53 -14.55 8.86
N ALA A 123 -13.86 -13.45 8.52
CA ALA A 123 -14.14 -12.11 9.09
C ALA A 123 -13.79 -10.98 8.12
N ASP A 124 -14.47 -9.83 8.25
CA ASP A 124 -14.11 -8.59 7.56
C ASP A 124 -12.80 -8.04 8.15
N ARG A 125 -11.68 -8.39 7.50
CA ARG A 125 -10.33 -7.94 7.86
C ARG A 125 -9.95 -6.62 7.18
N LEU A 126 -10.85 -6.04 6.39
CA LEU A 126 -10.61 -4.87 5.55
C LEU A 126 -11.31 -3.62 6.09
N GLY A 127 -12.46 -3.76 6.76
CA GLY A 127 -13.30 -2.65 7.25
C GLY A 127 -12.66 -1.67 8.24
N GLY A 128 -11.38 -1.85 8.60
CA GLY A 128 -10.62 -0.93 9.45
C GLY A 128 -9.66 -0.01 8.70
N TYR A 129 -9.47 -0.19 7.39
CA TYR A 129 -8.49 0.56 6.60
C TYR A 129 -9.17 1.46 5.57
N GLU A 130 -8.62 2.65 5.40
CA GLU A 130 -9.04 3.59 4.37
C GLU A 130 -8.28 3.37 3.06
N VAL A 131 -7.00 2.96 3.15
CA VAL A 131 -6.16 2.67 2.00
C VAL A 131 -5.42 1.35 2.23
N ILE A 132 -5.54 0.45 1.26
CA ILE A 132 -4.79 -0.82 1.22
C ILE A 132 -3.93 -0.82 -0.02
N ALA A 133 -2.62 -0.88 0.17
CA ALA A 133 -1.65 -0.96 -0.90
C ALA A 133 -1.11 -2.38 -1.07
N LEU A 134 -0.94 -2.81 -2.31
CA LEU A 134 -0.36 -4.11 -2.66
C LEU A 134 0.85 -3.86 -3.58
N ASP A 135 2.06 -4.07 -3.06
CA ASP A 135 3.27 -4.07 -3.91
C ASP A 135 3.45 -5.45 -4.56
N GLU A 136 4.15 -5.47 -5.70
CA GLU A 136 4.40 -6.70 -6.48
C GLU A 136 3.11 -7.48 -6.82
N CYS A 137 2.04 -6.76 -7.15
CA CYS A 137 0.75 -7.34 -7.51
C CYS A 137 0.81 -8.28 -8.74
N SER A 138 1.87 -8.18 -9.56
CA SER A 138 2.15 -9.09 -10.67
C SER A 138 2.35 -10.55 -10.24
N MET A 139 2.72 -10.79 -8.99
CA MET A 139 2.88 -12.14 -8.43
C MET A 139 1.54 -12.76 -8.01
N ILE A 140 0.44 -12.00 -8.03
CA ILE A 140 -0.86 -12.45 -7.55
C ILE A 140 -1.67 -13.02 -8.71
N GLY A 141 -1.98 -14.31 -8.64
CA GLY A 141 -2.69 -15.05 -9.69
C GLY A 141 -4.21 -14.87 -9.64
N LYS A 142 -4.91 -15.15 -10.75
CA LYS A 142 -6.40 -15.09 -10.81
C LYS A 142 -7.11 -15.95 -9.76
N GLY A 143 -6.50 -17.04 -9.31
CA GLY A 143 -7.04 -17.91 -8.25
C GLY A 143 -6.81 -17.38 -6.83
N GLU A 144 -6.11 -16.26 -6.68
CA GLU A 144 -5.84 -15.58 -5.41
C GLU A 144 -6.86 -14.47 -5.08
N TYR A 145 -7.66 -14.08 -6.07
CA TYR A 145 -8.80 -13.16 -5.97
C TYR A 145 -10.12 -13.87 -5.64
#